data_AF-A0A2E2QPK9-F1
#
_entry.id   AF-A0A2E2QPK9-F1
#
_cell.length_a   1.000
_cell.length_b   1.000
_cell.length_c   1.000
_cell.angle_alpha   90.00
_cell.angle_beta   90.00
_cell.angle_gamma   90.00
#
_symmetry.space_group_name_H-M   'P 1'
#
loop_
_entity.id
_entity.type
_entity.pdbx_description
1 polymer ?
#
loop_
_entity_poly.entity_id
_entity_poly.type
_entity_poly.pdbx_seq_one_letter_code
_entity_poly.pdbx_strand_id
1 'polypeptide(L)'
;MRRLISAALLFSFIYMGTAVADAAVDKNVSDAVADIERYEQQFAGKTNVNKSTVNRTLKLLKLTRQRLDSAADHSLPEWQAADERYNALVAQLNSLLDPSASSNTQSSQTSAPTKSSSQPAATTSSQTATPQMISHQRVQVKKLKRDIESAMDTFDKAGPKPFQDPGYVEKVDNALDKYRTALGRFSDFAEDPDVVSASNAFQKLEAMTQFGRDHAAKELAELGNVQERLAAINAEIRGLAIPNTPQQPFKSGELANWLRSLATARKAAIQIYQPLPEIKKRAYLPETRATVEEGGAYDIRDVDRMERYLREVVGKIDNEVNTFSANLTRNVEIEADSLSFYDEFDPSDRRQQAQHFLTEGRADEVRQTLAGKRLLVSEAAEYAKLLKHDTYEERVALLARIDDVIGRYEENYNKARQLVRMPKSATDDPELVEIAMDTLQSPDYDYVGEIKRLVVNTEKVHRTKSTSETQIDDVDVSSSGKITMSGTETTYFYEWDQYQVATAEPVGDKFYIFYSTLKNYSSGASNTPLNKWIISNRIQGSEIPEENIELD
;
A
#
# COMPACT_ATOMS: atom_id res chain seq x y z
N MET A 1 21.12 22.29 -55.87
CA MET A 1 20.07 21.32 -56.19
C MET A 1 19.47 20.80 -54.88
N ARG A 2 18.31 21.32 -54.49
CA ARG A 2 17.49 20.76 -53.39
C ARG A 2 16.57 19.71 -54.00
N ARG A 3 16.54 18.49 -53.46
CA ARG A 3 15.45 17.55 -53.70
C ARG A 3 14.83 17.11 -52.39
N LEU A 4 13.54 17.43 -52.30
CA LEU A 4 12.56 16.96 -51.36
C LEU A 4 12.34 15.45 -51.53
N ILE A 5 12.17 14.74 -50.41
CA ILE A 5 11.52 13.42 -50.31
C ILE A 5 10.68 13.52 -49.01
N SER A 6 9.41 13.91 -49.10
CA SER A 6 8.23 13.04 -49.15
C SER A 6 8.09 12.13 -47.93
N ALA A 7 7.50 12.67 -46.86
CA ALA A 7 6.92 11.91 -45.76
C ALA A 7 5.49 11.48 -46.14
N ALA A 8 5.26 10.17 -46.21
CA ALA A 8 3.96 9.60 -46.48
C ALA A 8 3.12 9.53 -45.19
N LEU A 9 1.93 10.13 -45.26
CA LEU A 9 0.85 10.03 -44.29
C LEU A 9 0.39 8.58 -44.09
N LEU A 10 0.18 8.20 -42.84
CA LEU A 10 -0.68 7.08 -42.47
C LEU A 10 -1.86 7.65 -41.66
N PHE A 11 -2.95 7.90 -42.38
CA PHE A 11 -4.26 8.25 -41.85
C PHE A 11 -4.81 7.05 -41.09
N SER A 12 -4.91 7.14 -39.76
CA SER A 12 -5.76 6.26 -38.96
C SER A 12 -7.02 7.02 -38.59
N PHE A 13 -8.17 6.47 -39.01
CA PHE A 13 -9.51 6.91 -38.67
C PHE A 13 -9.66 7.02 -37.14
N ILE A 14 -9.80 8.24 -36.62
CA ILE A 14 -10.33 8.47 -35.28
C ILE A 14 -11.84 8.37 -35.38
N TYR A 15 -12.37 7.21 -34.99
CA TYR A 15 -13.78 7.02 -34.67
C TYR A 15 -14.09 7.88 -33.43
N MET A 16 -14.70 9.05 -33.62
CA MET A 16 -15.39 9.75 -32.52
C MET A 16 -16.67 8.97 -32.21
N GLY A 17 -16.53 7.94 -31.37
CA GLY A 17 -17.65 7.45 -30.59
C GLY A 17 -17.95 8.47 -29.49
N THR A 18 -19.13 9.07 -29.52
CA THR A 18 -19.70 9.75 -28.36
C THR A 18 -19.97 8.69 -27.30
N ALA A 19 -18.96 8.38 -26.49
CA ALA A 19 -19.16 7.72 -25.22
C ALA A 19 -19.91 8.72 -24.34
N VAL A 20 -21.20 8.45 -24.13
CA VAL A 20 -21.88 8.95 -22.93
C VAL A 20 -21.05 8.39 -21.79
N ALA A 21 -20.29 9.25 -21.11
CA ALA A 21 -19.61 8.85 -19.89
C ALA A 21 -20.71 8.41 -18.93
N ASP A 22 -20.84 7.09 -18.73
CA ASP A 22 -21.50 6.57 -17.53
C ASP A 22 -20.75 7.19 -16.37
N ALA A 23 -21.38 8.18 -15.73
CA ALA A 23 -20.86 8.78 -14.53
C ALA A 23 -20.69 7.63 -13.54
N ALA A 24 -19.44 7.33 -13.21
CA ALA A 24 -19.12 6.27 -12.26
C ALA A 24 -19.95 6.52 -10.99
N VAL A 25 -20.88 5.59 -10.72
CA VAL A 25 -21.80 5.68 -9.59
C VAL A 25 -20.99 5.97 -8.32
N ASP A 26 -21.30 7.09 -7.67
CA ASP A 26 -20.62 7.49 -6.43
C ASP A 26 -20.71 6.32 -5.43
N LYS A 27 -19.55 5.84 -4.98
CA LYS A 27 -19.45 4.69 -4.08
C LYS A 27 -20.30 4.88 -2.81
N ASN A 28 -20.45 6.12 -2.35
CA ASN A 28 -21.29 6.44 -1.19
C ASN A 28 -22.77 6.20 -1.48
N VAL A 29 -23.23 6.51 -2.70
CA VAL A 29 -24.62 6.26 -3.14
C VAL A 29 -24.84 4.75 -3.29
N SER A 30 -23.91 4.03 -3.91
CA SER A 30 -23.99 2.57 -4.06
C SER A 30 -24.07 1.84 -2.71
N ASP A 31 -23.18 2.18 -1.77
CA ASP A 31 -23.18 1.59 -0.43
C ASP A 31 -24.44 1.96 0.37
N ALA A 32 -24.96 3.18 0.18
CA ALA A 32 -26.21 3.61 0.81
C ALA A 32 -27.42 2.83 0.27
N VAL A 33 -27.49 2.60 -1.05
CA VAL A 33 -28.56 1.80 -1.68
C VAL A 33 -28.54 0.36 -1.17
N ALA A 34 -27.36 -0.27 -1.05
CA ALA A 34 -27.24 -1.61 -0.52
C ALA A 34 -27.72 -1.72 0.95
N ASP A 35 -27.40 -0.72 1.78
CA ASP A 35 -27.90 -0.66 3.16
C ASP A 35 -29.43 -0.49 3.21
N ILE A 36 -30.00 0.40 2.38
CA ILE A 36 -31.45 0.64 2.28
C ILE A 36 -32.16 -0.66 1.87
N GLU A 37 -31.71 -1.32 0.81
CA GLU A 37 -32.32 -2.56 0.31
C GLU A 37 -32.31 -3.67 1.36
N ARG A 38 -31.18 -3.85 2.07
CA ARG A 38 -31.09 -4.83 3.16
C ARG A 38 -32.14 -4.57 4.24
N TYR A 39 -32.36 -3.32 4.61
CA TYR A 39 -33.34 -2.98 5.64
C TYR A 39 -34.78 -3.05 5.13
N GLU A 40 -35.06 -2.65 3.89
CA GLU A 40 -36.38 -2.88 3.27
C GLU A 40 -36.74 -4.36 3.30
N GLN A 41 -35.83 -5.25 2.89
CA GLN A 41 -36.03 -6.70 2.94
C GLN A 41 -36.24 -7.21 4.38
N GLN A 42 -35.52 -6.65 5.35
CA GLN A 42 -35.64 -7.04 6.77
C GLN A 42 -37.03 -6.74 7.35
N PHE A 43 -37.69 -5.67 6.88
CA PHE A 43 -38.98 -5.20 7.40
C PHE A 43 -40.17 -5.45 6.45
N ALA A 44 -39.93 -5.99 5.25
CA ALA A 44 -40.96 -6.35 4.29
C ALA A 44 -42.02 -7.26 4.92
N GLY A 45 -43.29 -6.84 4.83
CA GLY A 45 -44.45 -7.62 5.28
C GLY A 45 -44.59 -7.80 6.80
N LYS A 46 -43.78 -7.14 7.63
CA LYS A 46 -43.86 -7.29 9.09
C LYS A 46 -44.75 -6.22 9.71
N THR A 47 -45.84 -6.63 10.36
CA THR A 47 -46.78 -5.74 11.07
C THR A 47 -46.53 -5.65 12.58
N ASN A 48 -45.80 -6.61 13.16
CA ASN A 48 -45.42 -6.63 14.57
C ASN A 48 -43.91 -6.88 14.71
N VAL A 49 -43.11 -5.81 14.85
CA VAL A 49 -41.66 -5.90 15.05
C VAL A 49 -41.27 -5.36 16.42
N ASN A 50 -40.27 -5.98 17.07
CA ASN A 50 -39.75 -5.52 18.35
C ASN A 50 -39.25 -4.07 18.25
N LYS A 51 -39.76 -3.19 19.11
CA LYS A 51 -39.40 -1.76 19.17
C LYS A 51 -37.89 -1.53 19.30
N SER A 52 -37.16 -2.42 19.99
CA SER A 52 -35.70 -2.37 20.09
C SER A 52 -35.01 -2.58 18.74
N THR A 53 -35.51 -3.53 17.94
CA THR A 53 -34.99 -3.81 16.59
C THR A 53 -35.26 -2.64 15.64
N VAL A 54 -36.45 -2.04 15.73
CA VAL A 54 -36.80 -0.84 14.95
C VAL A 54 -35.90 0.34 15.34
N ASN A 55 -35.76 0.63 16.64
CA ASN A 55 -34.90 1.71 17.14
C ASN A 55 -33.42 1.52 16.78
N ARG A 56 -32.91 0.29 16.82
CA ARG A 56 -31.54 -0.02 16.38
C ARG A 56 -31.38 0.24 14.88
N THR A 57 -32.34 -0.16 14.07
CA THR A 57 -32.33 0.05 12.62
C THR A 57 -32.37 1.54 12.28
N LEU A 58 -33.25 2.31 12.93
CA LEU A 58 -33.30 3.78 12.77
C LEU A 58 -31.97 4.45 13.14
N LYS A 59 -31.26 3.97 14.16
CA LYS A 59 -29.91 4.46 14.49
C LYS A 59 -28.89 4.16 13.39
N LEU A 60 -28.93 2.96 12.80
CA LEU A 60 -28.01 2.60 11.72
C LEU A 60 -28.33 3.36 10.42
N LEU A 61 -29.61 3.60 10.14
CA LEU A 61 -30.04 4.43 9.01
C LEU A 61 -29.49 5.86 9.08
N LYS A 62 -29.19 6.40 10.27
CA LYS A 62 -28.48 7.69 10.37
C LYS A 62 -27.10 7.68 9.72
N LEU A 63 -26.38 6.55 9.77
CA LEU A 63 -25.09 6.40 9.10
C LEU A 63 -25.28 6.29 7.58
N THR A 64 -26.31 5.57 7.14
CA THR A 64 -26.72 5.49 5.73
C THR A 64 -27.06 6.88 5.19
N ARG A 65 -27.77 7.71 5.97
CA ARG A 65 -28.05 9.11 5.64
C ARG A 65 -26.79 9.95 5.51
N GLN A 66 -25.88 9.86 6.47
CA GLN A 66 -24.62 10.59 6.41
C GLN A 66 -23.80 10.24 5.16
N ARG A 67 -23.80 8.97 4.74
CA ARG A 67 -23.15 8.56 3.48
C ARG A 67 -23.84 9.15 2.27
N LEU A 68 -25.17 9.10 2.22
CA LEU A 68 -25.95 9.67 1.13
C LEU A 68 -25.72 11.19 1.02
N ASP A 69 -25.71 11.91 2.14
CA ASP A 69 -25.44 13.35 2.20
C ASP A 69 -24.00 13.70 1.82
N SER A 70 -23.05 12.76 1.98
CA SER A 70 -21.64 12.95 1.62
C SER A 70 -21.35 12.71 0.13
N ALA A 71 -22.35 12.31 -0.66
CA ALA A 71 -22.20 12.15 -2.11
C ALA A 71 -21.90 13.50 -2.79
N ALA A 72 -21.07 13.47 -3.83
CA ALA A 72 -20.57 14.69 -4.48
C ALA A 72 -21.64 15.45 -5.29
N ASP A 73 -22.66 14.76 -5.78
CA ASP A 73 -23.73 15.33 -6.59
C ASP A 73 -25.10 14.74 -6.20
N HIS A 74 -25.96 15.57 -5.61
CA HIS A 74 -27.32 15.20 -5.20
C HIS A 74 -28.34 15.36 -6.33
N SER A 75 -27.94 15.88 -7.49
CA SER A 75 -28.80 16.03 -8.66
C SER A 75 -28.90 14.76 -9.50
N LEU A 76 -28.04 13.77 -9.23
CA LEU A 76 -28.06 12.49 -9.93
C LEU A 76 -29.37 11.70 -9.66
N PRO A 77 -29.98 11.08 -10.69
CA PRO A 77 -31.22 10.31 -10.53
C PRO A 77 -31.11 9.18 -9.50
N GLU A 78 -29.94 8.54 -9.42
CA GLU A 78 -29.68 7.45 -8.47
C GLU A 78 -29.66 7.92 -7.02
N TRP A 79 -29.12 9.12 -6.79
CA TRP A 79 -29.14 9.74 -5.47
C TRP A 79 -30.58 10.08 -5.07
N GLN A 80 -31.35 10.69 -5.98
CA GLN A 80 -32.74 11.06 -5.72
C GLN A 80 -33.61 9.83 -5.41
N ALA A 81 -33.42 8.73 -6.16
CA ALA A 81 -34.10 7.47 -5.92
C ALA A 81 -33.70 6.85 -4.56
N ALA A 82 -32.43 6.93 -4.18
CA ALA A 82 -31.96 6.46 -2.88
C ALA A 82 -32.51 7.32 -1.72
N ASP A 83 -32.60 8.64 -1.89
CA ASP A 83 -33.18 9.57 -0.92
C ASP A 83 -34.66 9.31 -0.67
N GLU A 84 -35.43 9.11 -1.74
CA GLU A 84 -36.86 8.78 -1.65
C GLU A 84 -37.08 7.46 -0.91
N ARG A 85 -36.35 6.41 -1.27
CA ARG A 85 -36.41 5.09 -0.61
C ARG A 85 -36.01 5.17 0.86
N TYR A 86 -34.95 5.90 1.17
CA TYR A 86 -34.51 6.15 2.53
C TYR A 86 -35.62 6.79 3.37
N ASN A 87 -36.23 7.87 2.86
CA ASN A 87 -37.28 8.61 3.57
C ASN A 87 -38.54 7.74 3.77
N ALA A 88 -38.92 6.96 2.76
CA ALA A 88 -40.03 6.01 2.85
C ALA A 88 -39.79 4.94 3.92
N LEU A 89 -38.59 4.35 3.96
CA LEU A 89 -38.22 3.35 4.96
C LEU A 89 -38.22 3.93 6.38
N VAL A 90 -37.70 5.15 6.57
CA VAL A 90 -37.74 5.82 7.88
C VAL A 90 -39.17 6.09 8.32
N ALA A 91 -40.04 6.55 7.42
CA ALA A 91 -41.45 6.76 7.72
C ALA A 91 -42.17 5.44 8.10
N GLN A 92 -41.91 4.35 7.38
CA GLN A 92 -42.43 3.01 7.69
C GLN A 92 -41.95 2.51 9.06
N LEU A 93 -40.67 2.70 9.39
CA LEU A 93 -40.13 2.28 10.68
C LEU A 93 -40.71 3.11 11.83
N ASN A 94 -40.95 4.41 11.63
CA ASN A 94 -41.59 5.26 12.63
C ASN A 94 -43.06 4.90 12.85
N SER A 95 -43.81 4.52 11.80
CA SER A 95 -45.21 4.07 11.97
C SER A 95 -45.32 2.73 12.71
N LEU A 96 -44.30 1.87 12.62
CA LEU A 96 -44.19 0.65 13.44
C LEU A 96 -43.90 0.94 14.93
N LEU A 97 -43.36 2.12 15.27
CA LEU A 97 -43.13 2.53 16.66
C LEU A 97 -44.39 3.13 17.31
N ASP A 98 -45.23 3.80 16.52
CA ASP A 98 -46.45 4.47 16.96
C ASP A 98 -47.62 4.24 15.97
N PRO A 99 -48.28 3.06 16.01
CA PRO A 99 -49.39 2.74 15.11
C PRO A 99 -50.64 3.61 15.31
N SER A 100 -50.65 4.45 16.35
CA SER A 100 -51.74 5.35 16.73
C SER A 100 -51.75 6.70 15.97
N ALA A 101 -50.69 7.02 15.22
CA ALA A 101 -50.53 8.33 14.58
C ALA A 101 -51.13 8.43 13.16
N SER A 102 -51.66 7.34 12.59
CA SER A 102 -52.17 7.29 11.20
C SER A 102 -53.66 6.96 11.08
N SER A 103 -54.49 7.50 11.99
CA SER A 103 -55.95 7.47 11.82
C SER A 103 -56.57 8.74 12.36
N ASN A 104 -56.85 9.69 11.47
CA ASN A 104 -57.72 10.82 11.77
C ASN A 104 -58.76 10.94 10.64
N THR A 105 -59.96 10.39 10.84
CA THR A 105 -61.18 10.88 10.18
C THR A 105 -62.43 10.57 11.01
N GLN A 106 -63.01 11.65 11.52
CA GLN A 106 -64.45 11.90 11.81
C GLN A 106 -65.24 11.13 12.89
N SER A 107 -65.62 11.95 13.87
CA SER A 107 -67.00 12.20 14.35
C SER A 107 -67.49 11.48 15.62
N SER A 108 -67.73 12.30 16.66
CA SER A 108 -69.06 12.51 17.30
C SER A 108 -69.05 12.44 18.84
N GLN A 109 -69.35 13.60 19.43
CA GLN A 109 -70.27 13.86 20.56
C GLN A 109 -70.03 13.27 21.97
N THR A 110 -69.76 14.21 22.89
CA THR A 110 -70.52 14.54 24.11
C THR A 110 -70.82 13.45 25.16
N SER A 111 -70.33 13.67 26.41
CA SER A 111 -71.12 13.94 27.64
C SER A 111 -70.41 13.41 28.91
N ALA A 112 -70.22 14.28 29.90
CA ALA A 112 -70.10 13.92 31.32
C ALA A 112 -71.53 13.84 31.94
N PRO A 113 -71.74 13.69 33.26
CA PRO A 113 -71.21 12.77 34.31
C PRO A 113 -72.36 12.05 35.09
N THR A 114 -72.12 11.08 35.99
CA THR A 114 -72.89 10.96 37.26
C THR A 114 -72.34 9.96 38.31
N LYS A 115 -72.49 10.36 39.59
CA LYS A 115 -72.38 9.57 40.83
C LYS A 115 -73.61 8.65 41.02
N SER A 116 -73.45 7.50 41.69
CA SER A 116 -73.92 7.24 43.08
C SER A 116 -74.10 5.75 43.42
N SER A 117 -73.63 5.42 44.63
CA SER A 117 -74.03 4.39 45.62
C SER A 117 -74.96 3.23 45.26
N SER A 118 -74.63 2.03 45.75
CA SER A 118 -75.32 1.41 46.92
C SER A 118 -74.68 0.07 47.34
N GLN A 119 -74.46 -0.06 48.65
CA GLN A 119 -74.29 -1.31 49.44
C GLN A 119 -75.68 -1.99 49.60
N PRO A 120 -75.90 -3.12 50.34
CA PRO A 120 -75.00 -4.03 51.07
C PRO A 120 -75.37 -5.55 51.00
N ALA A 121 -74.55 -6.43 51.57
CA ALA A 121 -74.94 -7.41 52.61
C ALA A 121 -73.75 -8.29 53.04
N ALA A 122 -73.75 -8.65 54.32
CA ALA A 122 -72.67 -9.27 55.07
C ALA A 122 -72.72 -10.81 55.10
N THR A 123 -71.58 -11.44 55.41
CA THR A 123 -71.57 -12.56 56.37
C THR A 123 -70.19 -12.71 57.02
N THR A 124 -70.24 -12.89 58.33
CA THR A 124 -69.18 -13.01 59.34
C THR A 124 -68.39 -14.32 59.27
N SER A 125 -67.10 -14.26 59.56
CA SER A 125 -66.41 -15.30 60.33
C SER A 125 -65.24 -14.71 61.12
N SER A 126 -65.27 -14.98 62.42
CA SER A 126 -64.31 -14.60 63.46
C SER A 126 -63.00 -15.36 63.31
N GLN A 127 -61.89 -14.66 63.15
CA GLN A 127 -60.54 -15.17 63.40
C GLN A 127 -59.70 -14.06 64.03
N THR A 128 -58.97 -14.44 65.07
CA THR A 128 -57.98 -13.67 65.85
C THR A 128 -57.29 -12.59 65.04
N ALA A 129 -57.39 -11.33 65.49
CA ALA A 129 -56.88 -10.16 64.81
C ALA A 129 -55.35 -10.24 64.64
N THR A 130 -54.91 -10.70 63.48
CA THR A 130 -53.60 -10.36 62.94
C THR A 130 -53.50 -8.83 62.85
N PRO A 131 -52.38 -8.21 63.27
CA PRO A 131 -52.14 -6.79 63.11
C PRO A 131 -52.44 -6.38 61.66
N GLN A 132 -53.32 -5.39 61.44
CA GLN A 132 -53.57 -4.86 60.10
C GLN A 132 -52.72 -3.62 59.84
N MET A 133 -51.99 -3.60 58.72
CA MET A 133 -51.19 -2.43 58.32
C MET A 133 -52.06 -1.21 58.03
N ILE A 134 -51.64 -0.04 58.54
CA ILE A 134 -52.25 1.24 58.18
C ILE A 134 -51.85 1.66 56.76
N SER A 135 -52.66 2.51 56.11
CA SER A 135 -52.46 2.94 54.71
C SER A 135 -51.06 3.48 54.43
N HIS A 136 -50.48 4.25 55.35
CA HIS A 136 -49.12 4.77 55.25
C HIS A 136 -48.06 3.67 55.22
N GLN A 137 -48.20 2.62 56.05
CA GLN A 137 -47.28 1.47 56.05
C GLN A 137 -47.39 0.70 54.72
N ARG A 138 -48.59 0.52 54.17
CA ARG A 138 -48.79 -0.12 52.84
C ARG A 138 -48.08 0.64 51.73
N VAL A 139 -48.17 1.98 51.73
CA VAL A 139 -47.48 2.82 50.74
C VAL A 139 -45.96 2.64 50.85
N GLN A 140 -45.42 2.60 52.07
CA GLN A 140 -43.99 2.39 52.29
C GLN A 140 -43.52 1.02 51.79
N VAL A 141 -44.27 -0.06 52.05
CA VAL A 141 -43.93 -1.42 51.57
C VAL A 141 -44.03 -1.51 50.05
N LYS A 142 -45.05 -0.89 49.43
CA LYS A 142 -45.17 -0.83 47.96
C LYS A 142 -44.02 -0.06 47.32
N LYS A 143 -43.58 1.04 47.95
CA LYS A 143 -42.39 1.78 47.50
C LYS A 143 -41.13 0.92 47.62
N LEU A 144 -40.95 0.24 48.75
CA LEU A 144 -39.81 -0.64 48.98
C LEU A 144 -39.72 -1.75 47.93
N LYS A 145 -40.86 -2.40 47.62
CA LYS A 145 -40.95 -3.38 46.52
C LYS A 145 -40.48 -2.77 45.19
N ARG A 146 -40.99 -1.59 44.83
CA ARG A 146 -40.61 -0.90 43.59
C ARG A 146 -39.12 -0.55 43.55
N ASP A 147 -38.54 -0.13 44.67
CA ASP A 147 -37.12 0.18 44.76
C ASP A 147 -36.26 -1.09 44.58
N ILE A 148 -36.69 -2.23 45.17
CA ILE A 148 -36.07 -3.55 44.98
C ILE A 148 -36.16 -4.01 43.51
N GLU A 149 -37.34 -3.91 42.89
CA GLU A 149 -37.54 -4.26 41.47
C GLU A 149 -36.69 -3.38 40.55
N SER A 150 -36.55 -2.09 40.86
CA SER A 150 -35.65 -1.19 40.13
C SER A 150 -34.17 -1.57 40.27
N ALA A 151 -33.76 -2.09 41.43
CA ALA A 151 -32.41 -2.62 41.61
C ALA A 151 -32.20 -3.91 40.80
N MET A 152 -33.19 -4.79 40.75
CA MET A 152 -33.17 -5.99 39.91
C MET A 152 -33.07 -5.67 38.41
N ASP A 153 -33.82 -4.68 37.92
CA ASP A 153 -33.75 -4.25 36.51
C ASP A 153 -32.35 -3.73 36.13
N THR A 154 -31.65 -3.13 37.09
CA THR A 154 -30.26 -2.67 36.89
C THR A 154 -29.30 -3.86 36.84
N PHE A 155 -29.53 -4.85 37.71
CA PHE A 155 -28.76 -6.09 37.76
C PHE A 155 -28.84 -6.86 36.44
N ASP A 156 -30.05 -7.07 35.91
CA ASP A 156 -30.30 -7.86 34.70
C ASP A 156 -29.57 -7.30 33.46
N LYS A 157 -29.42 -5.96 33.40
CA LYS A 157 -28.70 -5.27 32.33
C LYS A 157 -27.18 -5.36 32.48
N ALA A 158 -26.68 -5.33 33.71
CA ALA A 158 -25.25 -5.30 34.00
C ALA A 158 -24.62 -6.71 33.95
N GLY A 159 -25.42 -7.74 34.21
CA GLY A 159 -24.99 -9.13 34.22
C GLY A 159 -23.99 -9.44 35.35
N PRO A 160 -23.26 -10.57 35.26
CA PRO A 160 -22.37 -11.01 36.33
C PRO A 160 -21.01 -10.28 36.37
N LYS A 161 -20.57 -9.63 35.28
CA LYS A 161 -19.22 -9.03 35.21
C LYS A 161 -18.91 -8.02 36.33
N PRO A 162 -19.80 -7.06 36.66
CA PRO A 162 -19.48 -6.06 37.68
C PRO A 162 -19.22 -6.65 39.07
N PHE A 163 -19.66 -7.88 39.36
CA PHE A 163 -19.33 -8.58 40.61
C PHE A 163 -17.86 -8.96 40.75
N GLN A 164 -17.06 -8.75 39.69
CA GLN A 164 -15.60 -8.83 39.76
C GLN A 164 -14.96 -7.59 40.41
N ASP A 165 -15.68 -6.47 40.49
CA ASP A 165 -15.22 -5.24 41.18
C ASP A 165 -15.64 -5.25 42.66
N PRO A 166 -14.69 -5.23 43.61
CA PRO A 166 -15.01 -5.15 45.04
C PRO A 166 -15.89 -3.95 45.41
N GLY A 167 -15.70 -2.80 44.76
CA GLY A 167 -16.48 -1.59 45.03
C GLY A 167 -17.94 -1.72 44.58
N TYR A 168 -18.20 -2.44 43.49
CA TYR A 168 -19.56 -2.78 43.07
C TYR A 168 -20.21 -3.78 44.04
N VAL A 169 -19.49 -4.83 44.44
CA VAL A 169 -19.97 -5.83 45.42
C VAL A 169 -20.39 -5.14 46.73
N GLU A 170 -19.55 -4.25 47.26
CA GLU A 170 -19.83 -3.49 48.48
C GLU A 170 -21.07 -2.61 48.35
N LYS A 171 -21.29 -1.98 47.19
CA LYS A 171 -22.51 -1.18 46.92
C LYS A 171 -23.77 -2.05 46.92
N VAL A 172 -23.70 -3.24 46.32
CA VAL A 172 -24.83 -4.18 46.29
C VAL A 172 -25.11 -4.74 47.69
N ASP A 173 -24.08 -5.09 48.46
CA ASP A 173 -24.23 -5.53 49.86
C ASP A 173 -24.91 -4.46 50.71
N ASN A 174 -24.45 -3.22 50.63
CA ASN A 174 -25.05 -2.09 51.33
C ASN A 174 -26.52 -1.86 50.93
N ALA A 175 -26.88 -2.10 49.67
CA ALA A 175 -28.26 -1.99 49.20
C ALA A 175 -29.12 -3.13 49.76
N LEU A 176 -28.64 -4.37 49.71
CA LEU A 176 -29.31 -5.54 50.28
C LEU A 176 -29.55 -5.37 51.79
N ASP A 177 -28.55 -4.90 52.55
CA ASP A 177 -28.70 -4.66 53.99
C ASP A 177 -29.71 -3.56 54.30
N LYS A 178 -29.76 -2.49 53.50
CA LYS A 178 -30.78 -1.45 53.62
C LYS A 178 -32.18 -2.00 53.38
N TYR A 179 -32.38 -2.81 52.34
CA TYR A 179 -33.68 -3.43 52.05
C TYR A 179 -34.08 -4.45 53.11
N ARG A 180 -33.14 -5.27 53.58
CA ARG A 180 -33.33 -6.21 54.69
C ARG A 180 -33.77 -5.49 55.97
N THR A 181 -33.07 -4.42 56.33
CA THR A 181 -33.42 -3.58 57.49
C THR A 181 -34.79 -2.91 57.34
N ALA A 182 -35.12 -2.43 56.14
CA ALA A 182 -36.41 -1.79 55.86
C ALA A 182 -37.57 -2.78 55.92
N LEU A 183 -37.41 -4.00 55.37
CA LEU A 183 -38.40 -5.08 55.47
C LEU A 183 -38.60 -5.55 56.92
N GLY A 184 -37.52 -5.63 57.71
CA GLY A 184 -37.58 -6.05 59.12
C GLY A 184 -38.48 -5.17 60.00
N ARG A 185 -38.68 -3.89 59.64
CA ARG A 185 -39.61 -2.97 60.33
C ARG A 185 -41.09 -3.35 60.18
N PHE A 186 -41.41 -4.25 59.25
CA PHE A 186 -42.77 -4.75 59.00
C PHE A 186 -42.93 -6.23 59.39
N SER A 187 -42.04 -6.75 60.24
CA SER A 187 -42.05 -8.15 60.69
C SER A 187 -43.35 -8.56 61.39
N ASP A 188 -44.01 -7.63 62.09
CA ASP A 188 -45.32 -7.84 62.72
C ASP A 188 -46.47 -8.07 61.70
N PHE A 189 -46.21 -7.83 60.41
CA PHE A 189 -47.17 -7.95 59.30
C PHE A 189 -46.71 -8.96 58.24
N ALA A 190 -45.93 -9.97 58.62
CA ALA A 190 -45.29 -10.91 57.70
C ALA A 190 -46.27 -11.63 56.75
N GLU A 191 -47.52 -11.82 57.15
CA GLU A 191 -48.56 -12.47 56.34
C GLU A 191 -49.31 -11.51 55.40
N ASP A 192 -49.09 -10.20 55.48
CA ASP A 192 -49.76 -9.23 54.61
C ASP A 192 -49.31 -9.39 53.14
N PRO A 193 -50.24 -9.44 52.16
CA PRO A 193 -49.90 -9.62 50.75
C PRO A 193 -48.87 -8.63 50.18
N ASP A 194 -48.86 -7.38 50.67
CA ASP A 194 -47.90 -6.37 50.23
C ASP A 194 -46.48 -6.69 50.78
N VAL A 195 -46.39 -7.13 52.04
CA VAL A 195 -45.12 -7.52 52.69
C VAL A 195 -44.56 -8.81 52.11
N VAL A 196 -45.41 -9.81 51.84
CA VAL A 196 -45.04 -11.04 51.14
C VAL A 196 -44.51 -10.73 49.75
N SER A 197 -45.19 -9.86 48.99
CA SER A 197 -44.74 -9.47 47.65
C SER A 197 -43.39 -8.76 47.66
N ALA A 198 -43.15 -7.85 48.62
CA ALA A 198 -41.87 -7.17 48.78
C ALA A 198 -40.75 -8.15 49.22
N SER A 199 -41.07 -9.10 50.11
CA SER A 199 -40.14 -10.13 50.57
C SER A 199 -39.73 -11.09 49.44
N ASN A 200 -40.67 -11.50 48.58
CA ASN A 200 -40.38 -12.32 47.41
C ASN A 200 -39.47 -11.58 46.40
N ALA A 201 -39.70 -10.28 46.19
CA ALA A 201 -38.83 -9.46 45.35
C ALA A 201 -37.41 -9.35 45.95
N PHE A 202 -37.31 -9.18 47.27
CA PHE A 202 -36.03 -9.14 47.97
C PHE A 202 -35.26 -10.46 47.85
N GLN A 203 -35.90 -11.60 48.11
CA GLN A 203 -35.30 -12.93 47.95
C GLN A 203 -34.82 -13.16 46.51
N LYS A 204 -35.56 -12.68 45.51
CA LYS A 204 -35.14 -12.77 44.11
C LYS A 204 -33.89 -11.92 43.84
N LEU A 205 -33.82 -10.69 44.35
CA LEU A 205 -32.63 -9.84 44.23
C LEU A 205 -31.41 -10.45 44.95
N GLU A 206 -31.61 -11.05 46.12
CA GLU A 206 -30.56 -11.74 46.88
C GLU A 206 -30.03 -12.97 46.11
N ALA A 207 -30.92 -13.80 45.57
CA ALA A 207 -30.56 -14.94 44.73
C ALA A 207 -29.83 -14.52 43.44
N MET A 208 -30.28 -13.45 42.79
CA MET A 208 -29.58 -12.86 41.63
C MET A 208 -28.16 -12.40 42.04
N THR A 209 -28.03 -11.71 43.17
CA THR A 209 -26.74 -11.25 43.70
C THR A 209 -25.79 -12.40 43.98
N GLN A 210 -26.27 -13.45 44.63
CA GLN A 210 -25.46 -14.63 44.91
C GLN A 210 -25.02 -15.32 43.61
N PHE A 211 -25.94 -15.50 42.66
CA PHE A 211 -25.61 -16.03 41.33
C PHE A 211 -24.54 -15.19 40.62
N GLY A 212 -24.67 -13.86 40.67
CA GLY A 212 -23.70 -12.93 40.10
C GLY A 212 -22.31 -13.10 40.71
N ARG A 213 -22.22 -13.23 42.04
CA ARG A 213 -20.95 -13.47 42.75
C ARG A 213 -20.33 -14.81 42.40
N ASP A 214 -21.10 -15.88 42.48
CA ASP A 214 -20.61 -17.24 42.21
C ASP A 214 -20.11 -17.36 40.77
N HIS A 215 -20.87 -16.80 39.83
CA HIS A 215 -20.48 -16.75 38.43
C HIS A 215 -19.23 -15.87 38.22
N ALA A 216 -19.17 -14.67 38.80
CA ALA A 216 -18.00 -13.79 38.68
C ALA A 216 -16.73 -14.40 39.29
N ALA A 217 -16.84 -15.05 40.44
CA ALA A 217 -15.74 -15.74 41.10
C ALA A 217 -15.22 -16.91 40.25
N LYS A 218 -16.13 -17.70 39.66
CA LYS A 218 -15.77 -18.78 38.72
C LYS A 218 -15.05 -18.23 37.49
N GLU A 219 -15.57 -17.17 36.88
CA GLU A 219 -14.98 -16.52 35.71
C GLU A 219 -13.58 -15.95 36.01
N LEU A 220 -13.39 -15.30 37.17
CA LEU A 220 -12.08 -14.81 37.62
C LEU A 220 -11.09 -15.95 37.87
N ALA A 221 -11.53 -17.05 38.49
CA ALA A 221 -10.69 -18.21 38.73
C ALA A 221 -10.20 -18.85 37.42
N GLU A 222 -11.04 -18.88 36.38
CA GLU A 222 -10.68 -19.39 35.06
C GLU A 222 -9.79 -18.42 34.26
N LEU A 223 -9.98 -17.09 34.41
CA LEU A 223 -9.20 -16.07 33.70
C LEU A 223 -7.81 -15.81 34.32
N GLY A 224 -7.66 -16.05 35.63
CA GLY A 224 -6.46 -15.70 36.39
C GLY A 224 -6.28 -14.19 36.55
N ASN A 225 -5.02 -13.74 36.69
CA ASN A 225 -4.72 -12.31 36.79
C ASN A 225 -4.80 -11.63 35.41
N VAL A 226 -5.96 -11.05 35.11
CA VAL A 226 -6.24 -10.39 33.82
C VAL A 226 -5.27 -9.23 33.55
N GLN A 227 -4.91 -8.44 34.56
CA GLN A 227 -4.06 -7.26 34.38
C GLN A 227 -2.62 -7.65 34.04
N GLU A 228 -2.06 -8.65 34.71
CA GLU A 228 -0.74 -9.21 34.37
C GLU A 228 -0.74 -9.84 32.97
N ARG A 229 -1.81 -10.55 32.61
CA ARG A 229 -1.95 -11.18 31.30
C ARG A 229 -2.05 -10.14 30.17
N LEU A 230 -2.80 -9.06 30.37
CA LEU A 230 -2.86 -7.93 29.44
C LEU A 230 -1.52 -7.18 29.36
N ALA A 231 -0.79 -7.05 30.47
CA ALA A 231 0.55 -6.48 30.47
C ALA A 231 1.54 -7.32 29.65
N ALA A 232 1.50 -8.64 29.82
CA ALA A 232 2.32 -9.57 29.03
C ALA A 232 1.97 -9.49 27.54
N ILE A 233 0.68 -9.49 27.19
CA ILE A 233 0.23 -9.32 25.79
C ILE A 233 0.73 -7.99 25.21
N ASN A 234 0.61 -6.89 25.95
CA ASN A 234 1.10 -5.58 25.49
C ASN A 234 2.63 -5.57 25.29
N ALA A 235 3.38 -6.27 26.13
CA ALA A 235 4.83 -6.44 25.96
C ALA A 235 5.16 -7.28 24.71
N GLU A 236 4.43 -8.36 24.45
CA GLU A 236 4.57 -9.16 23.22
C GLU A 236 4.24 -8.35 21.97
N ILE A 237 3.18 -7.52 22.00
CA ILE A 237 2.82 -6.59 20.93
C ILE A 237 3.98 -5.63 20.64
N ARG A 238 4.57 -5.01 21.68
CA ARG A 238 5.70 -4.09 21.54
C ARG A 238 6.96 -4.77 21.01
N GLY A 239 7.13 -6.06 21.28
CA GLY A 239 8.24 -6.88 20.77
C GLY A 239 8.02 -7.39 19.33
N LEU A 240 6.86 -7.15 18.72
CA LEU A 240 6.55 -7.65 17.39
C LEU A 240 7.34 -6.90 16.31
N ALA A 241 8.36 -7.56 15.77
CA ALA A 241 9.16 -7.02 14.67
C ALA A 241 8.57 -7.38 13.31
N ILE A 242 8.18 -6.37 12.54
CA ILE A 242 7.75 -6.53 11.14
C ILE A 242 8.94 -6.17 10.25
N PRO A 243 9.47 -7.10 9.44
CA PRO A 243 10.61 -6.83 8.57
C PRO A 243 10.23 -5.86 7.44
N ASN A 244 11.16 -4.98 7.07
CA ASN A 244 10.96 -4.07 5.94
C ASN A 244 10.94 -4.84 4.61
N THR A 245 10.17 -4.31 3.65
CA THR A 245 10.11 -4.87 2.29
C THR A 245 11.45 -4.68 1.56
N PRO A 246 12.07 -5.76 1.03
CA PRO A 246 13.32 -5.69 0.27
C PRO A 246 13.21 -4.76 -0.94
N GLN A 247 14.32 -4.12 -1.30
CA GLN A 247 14.43 -3.24 -2.47
C GLN A 247 15.45 -3.80 -3.44
N GLN A 248 15.27 -3.52 -4.74
CA GLN A 248 16.25 -3.92 -5.75
C GLN A 248 17.51 -3.03 -5.69
N PRO A 249 18.71 -3.57 -6.04
CA PRO A 249 18.97 -4.96 -6.40
C PRO A 249 18.96 -5.90 -5.19
N PHE A 250 18.35 -7.08 -5.36
CA PHE A 250 18.25 -8.07 -4.28
C PHE A 250 19.58 -8.79 -4.05
N LYS A 251 19.78 -9.25 -2.81
CA LYS A 251 20.83 -10.21 -2.46
C LYS A 251 20.29 -11.64 -2.56
N SER A 252 21.19 -12.60 -2.77
CA SER A 252 20.82 -14.02 -2.80
C SER A 252 20.20 -14.45 -1.47
N GLY A 253 19.02 -15.07 -1.55
CA GLY A 253 18.20 -15.54 -0.43
C GLY A 253 17.44 -14.45 0.33
N GLU A 254 17.52 -13.19 -0.09
CA GLU A 254 16.88 -12.07 0.61
C GLU A 254 15.36 -12.19 0.62
N LEU A 255 14.75 -12.54 -0.51
CA LEU A 255 13.28 -12.64 -0.60
C LEU A 255 12.75 -13.81 0.23
N ALA A 256 13.46 -14.93 0.24
CA ALA A 256 13.12 -16.09 1.05
C ALA A 256 13.20 -15.79 2.55
N ASN A 257 14.24 -15.07 2.98
CA ASN A 257 14.41 -14.70 4.39
C ASN A 257 13.36 -13.67 4.84
N TRP A 258 13.05 -12.71 3.98
CA TRP A 258 11.98 -11.74 4.22
C TRP A 258 10.61 -12.42 4.38
N LEU A 259 10.23 -13.33 3.45
CA LEU A 259 8.99 -14.09 3.55
C LEU A 259 8.88 -14.92 4.83
N ARG A 260 9.95 -15.62 5.23
CA ARG A 260 9.98 -16.40 6.48
C ARG A 260 9.81 -15.51 7.71
N SER A 261 10.41 -14.33 7.69
CA SER A 261 10.31 -13.34 8.76
C SER A 261 8.88 -12.76 8.85
N LEU A 262 8.25 -12.46 7.72
CA LEU A 262 6.84 -12.05 7.65
C LEU A 262 5.90 -13.15 8.16
N ALA A 263 6.11 -14.40 7.76
CA ALA A 263 5.32 -15.52 8.23
C ALA A 263 5.43 -15.71 9.75
N THR A 264 6.63 -15.50 10.30
CA THR A 264 6.88 -15.54 11.75
C THR A 264 6.15 -14.41 12.47
N ALA A 265 6.26 -13.17 11.98
CA ALA A 265 5.56 -12.02 12.54
C ALA A 265 4.04 -12.18 12.48
N ARG A 266 3.51 -12.66 11.35
CA ARG A 266 2.08 -12.95 11.18
C ARG A 266 1.59 -14.01 12.16
N LYS A 267 2.35 -15.11 12.32
CA LYS A 267 2.02 -16.17 13.28
C LYS A 267 2.03 -15.64 14.72
N ALA A 268 3.03 -14.86 15.10
CA ALA A 268 3.11 -14.22 16.41
C ALA A 268 1.90 -13.30 16.64
N ALA A 269 1.57 -12.42 15.69
CA ALA A 269 0.42 -11.53 15.79
C ALA A 269 -0.90 -12.29 16.04
N ILE A 270 -1.11 -13.41 15.32
CA ILE A 270 -2.29 -14.27 15.52
C ILE A 270 -2.28 -14.92 16.91
N GLN A 271 -1.12 -15.42 17.37
CA GLN A 271 -1.00 -16.03 18.70
C GLN A 271 -1.28 -15.03 19.83
N ILE A 272 -0.73 -13.82 19.72
CA ILE A 272 -0.96 -12.71 20.65
C ILE A 272 -2.45 -12.30 20.65
N TYR A 273 -3.12 -12.40 19.49
CA TYR A 273 -4.55 -12.06 19.37
C TYR A 273 -5.47 -13.06 20.07
N GLN A 274 -5.18 -14.37 20.04
CA GLN A 274 -6.05 -15.44 20.56
C GLN A 274 -6.68 -15.19 21.94
N PRO A 275 -5.95 -14.75 22.98
CA PRO A 275 -6.53 -14.55 24.30
C PRO A 275 -7.45 -13.32 24.43
N LEU A 276 -7.32 -12.31 23.55
CA LEU A 276 -8.00 -11.01 23.72
C LEU A 276 -9.54 -11.10 23.67
N PRO A 277 -10.17 -11.83 22.71
CA PRO A 277 -11.62 -11.96 22.66
C PRO A 277 -12.21 -12.60 23.91
N GLU A 278 -11.51 -13.58 24.49
CA GLU A 278 -11.95 -14.24 25.72
C GLU A 278 -11.89 -13.28 26.90
N ILE A 279 -10.76 -12.59 27.09
CA ILE A 279 -10.58 -11.59 28.14
C ILE A 279 -11.66 -10.50 28.03
N LYS A 280 -11.87 -9.95 26.84
CA LYS A 280 -12.90 -8.95 26.55
C LYS A 280 -14.31 -9.44 26.89
N LYS A 281 -14.61 -10.70 26.56
CA LYS A 281 -15.93 -11.29 26.81
C LYS A 281 -16.19 -11.55 28.28
N ARG A 282 -15.17 -11.89 29.08
CA ARG A 282 -15.36 -12.46 30.42
C ARG A 282 -14.90 -11.54 31.57
N ALA A 283 -13.87 -10.73 31.36
CA ALA A 283 -13.33 -9.83 32.38
C ALA A 283 -14.16 -8.54 32.51
N TYR A 284 -14.19 -8.00 33.73
CA TYR A 284 -14.63 -6.63 34.01
C TYR A 284 -13.46 -5.67 33.83
N LEU A 285 -13.56 -4.83 32.80
CA LEU A 285 -12.54 -3.84 32.43
C LEU A 285 -13.20 -2.45 32.40
N PRO A 286 -13.35 -1.80 33.57
CA PRO A 286 -13.97 -0.48 33.63
C PRO A 286 -13.08 0.55 32.93
N GLU A 287 -13.70 1.52 32.24
CA GLU A 287 -12.94 2.61 31.63
C GLU A 287 -12.24 3.45 32.71
N THR A 288 -10.92 3.53 32.65
CA THR A 288 -10.12 4.31 33.59
C THR A 288 -9.77 5.67 32.99
N ARG A 289 -9.57 6.68 33.86
CA ARG A 289 -9.11 8.01 33.41
C ARG A 289 -7.61 8.06 33.17
N ALA A 290 -6.84 7.29 33.94
CA ALA A 290 -5.39 7.19 33.81
C ALA A 290 -5.04 6.16 32.72
N THR A 291 -3.99 6.44 31.97
CA THR A 291 -3.43 5.50 30.99
C THR A 291 -2.57 4.44 31.68
N VAL A 292 -2.35 3.31 31.01
CA VAL A 292 -1.42 2.27 31.48
C VAL A 292 -0.01 2.82 31.67
N GLU A 293 0.41 3.77 30.84
CA GLU A 293 1.72 4.43 30.91
C GLU A 293 1.86 5.33 32.16
N GLU A 294 0.75 5.85 32.67
CA GLU A 294 0.68 6.61 33.93
C GLU A 294 0.48 5.70 35.15
N GLY A 295 0.56 4.37 34.97
CA GLY A 295 0.33 3.38 36.04
C GLY A 295 -1.14 3.01 36.25
N GLY A 296 -2.04 3.38 35.34
CA GLY A 296 -3.42 2.94 35.33
C GLY A 296 -3.58 1.45 35.01
N ALA A 297 -4.71 0.87 35.41
CA ALA A 297 -5.09 -0.49 35.02
C ALA A 297 -5.50 -0.53 33.54
N TYR A 298 -5.28 -1.65 32.87
CA TYR A 298 -5.79 -1.88 31.51
C TYR A 298 -7.32 -1.89 31.51
N ASP A 299 -7.91 -1.18 30.55
CA ASP A 299 -9.35 -1.09 30.37
C ASP A 299 -9.83 -1.73 29.04
N ILE A 300 -11.14 -1.63 28.78
CA ILE A 300 -11.76 -2.18 27.56
C ILE A 300 -11.24 -1.51 26.29
N ARG A 301 -10.87 -0.22 26.34
CA ARG A 301 -10.36 0.54 25.20
C ARG A 301 -8.94 0.12 24.86
N ASP A 302 -8.15 -0.24 25.87
CA ASP A 302 -6.82 -0.81 25.68
C ASP A 302 -6.89 -2.16 24.95
N VAL A 303 -7.81 -3.05 25.38
CA VAL A 303 -8.04 -4.33 24.69
C VAL A 303 -8.47 -4.10 23.25
N ASP A 304 -9.41 -3.18 23.00
CA ASP A 304 -9.85 -2.83 21.65
C ASP A 304 -8.71 -2.30 20.77
N ARG A 305 -7.81 -1.49 21.36
CA ARG A 305 -6.62 -0.97 20.67
C ARG A 305 -5.64 -2.09 20.32
N MET A 306 -5.39 -3.02 21.25
CA MET A 306 -4.55 -4.20 20.99
C MET A 306 -5.14 -5.09 19.88
N GLU A 307 -6.45 -5.38 19.95
CA GLU A 307 -7.14 -6.17 18.91
C GLU A 307 -7.03 -5.52 17.54
N ARG A 308 -7.26 -4.20 17.47
CA ARG A 308 -7.17 -3.43 16.23
C ARG A 308 -5.76 -3.45 15.66
N TYR A 309 -4.75 -3.15 16.49
CA TYR A 309 -3.35 -3.14 16.08
C TYR A 309 -2.93 -4.49 15.50
N LEU A 310 -3.24 -5.60 16.17
CA LEU A 310 -2.86 -6.94 15.68
C LEU A 310 -3.54 -7.30 14.35
N ARG A 311 -4.81 -6.91 14.17
CA ARG A 311 -5.52 -7.06 12.89
C ARG A 311 -4.92 -6.20 11.80
N GLU A 312 -4.57 -4.96 12.11
CA GLU A 312 -3.87 -4.04 11.19
C GLU A 312 -2.51 -4.59 10.78
N VAL A 313 -1.75 -5.19 11.71
CA VAL A 313 -0.47 -5.84 11.39
C VAL A 313 -0.64 -7.00 10.41
N VAL A 314 -1.58 -7.91 10.68
CA VAL A 314 -1.85 -9.03 9.76
C VAL A 314 -2.31 -8.52 8.40
N GLY A 315 -3.22 -7.54 8.37
CA GLY A 315 -3.69 -6.93 7.13
C GLY A 315 -2.57 -6.21 6.35
N LYS A 316 -1.65 -5.53 7.05
CA LYS A 316 -0.49 -4.87 6.46
C LYS A 316 0.46 -5.89 5.84
N ILE A 317 0.79 -6.97 6.55
CA ILE A 317 1.63 -8.07 6.02
C ILE A 317 1.01 -8.66 4.76
N ASP A 318 -0.29 -8.99 4.80
CA ASP A 318 -0.98 -9.59 3.65
C ASP A 318 -1.00 -8.61 2.46
N ASN A 319 -1.22 -7.31 2.69
CA ASN A 319 -1.18 -6.28 1.65
C ASN A 319 0.23 -6.05 1.07
N GLU A 320 1.27 -6.06 1.91
CA GLU A 320 2.67 -5.94 1.48
C GLU A 320 3.07 -7.12 0.59
N VAL A 321 2.72 -8.35 0.97
CA VAL A 321 2.99 -9.54 0.16
C VAL A 321 2.31 -9.44 -1.21
N ASN A 322 1.04 -9.01 -1.25
CA ASN A 322 0.30 -8.86 -2.51
C ASN A 322 0.90 -7.78 -3.41
N THR A 323 1.17 -6.60 -2.85
CA THR A 323 1.75 -5.47 -3.59
C THR A 323 3.14 -5.81 -4.11
N PHE A 324 3.97 -6.43 -3.27
CA PHE A 324 5.29 -6.88 -3.65
C PHE A 324 5.25 -7.95 -4.74
N SER A 325 4.32 -8.92 -4.65
CA SER A 325 4.14 -9.96 -5.67
C SER A 325 3.82 -9.37 -7.04
N ALA A 326 2.93 -8.37 -7.11
CA ALA A 326 2.59 -7.69 -8.35
C ALA A 326 3.78 -6.93 -8.94
N ASN A 327 4.50 -6.17 -8.11
CA ASN A 327 5.70 -5.44 -8.55
C ASN A 327 6.81 -6.38 -9.01
N LEU A 328 7.04 -7.48 -8.29
CA LEU A 328 8.03 -8.49 -8.65
C LEU A 328 7.69 -9.15 -9.99
N THR A 329 6.42 -9.47 -10.22
CA THR A 329 5.95 -10.05 -11.49
C THR A 329 6.22 -9.10 -12.65
N ARG A 330 5.83 -7.82 -12.51
CA ARG A 330 6.11 -6.80 -13.52
C ARG A 330 7.61 -6.63 -13.81
N ASN A 331 8.45 -6.64 -12.78
CA ASN A 331 9.89 -6.52 -12.97
C ASN A 331 10.46 -7.74 -13.71
N VAL A 332 9.97 -8.95 -13.40
CA VAL A 332 10.36 -10.17 -14.13
C VAL A 332 9.93 -10.13 -15.59
N GLU A 333 8.71 -9.65 -15.88
CA GLU A 333 8.21 -9.48 -17.26
C GLU A 333 9.09 -8.50 -18.07
N ILE A 334 9.43 -7.34 -17.48
CA ILE A 334 10.31 -6.35 -18.11
C ILE A 334 11.68 -6.99 -18.46
N GLU A 335 12.24 -7.77 -17.53
CA GLU A 335 13.50 -8.44 -17.81
C GLU A 335 13.36 -9.51 -18.89
N ALA A 336 12.26 -10.29 -18.89
CA ALA A 336 11.99 -11.31 -19.89
C ALA A 336 11.89 -10.73 -21.31
N ASP A 337 11.21 -9.59 -21.45
CA ASP A 337 11.07 -8.88 -22.72
C ASP A 337 12.41 -8.32 -23.20
N SER A 338 13.25 -7.85 -22.27
CA SER A 338 14.57 -7.31 -22.62
C SER A 338 15.57 -8.36 -23.12
N LEU A 339 15.31 -9.67 -22.96
CA LEU A 339 16.24 -10.71 -23.37
C LEU A 339 16.41 -10.79 -24.90
N SER A 340 15.39 -10.44 -25.67
CA SER A 340 15.46 -10.49 -27.14
C SER A 340 16.50 -9.53 -27.71
N PHE A 341 16.83 -8.45 -27.00
CA PHE A 341 17.90 -7.54 -27.39
C PHE A 341 19.25 -8.25 -27.55
N TYR A 342 19.55 -9.24 -26.70
CA TYR A 342 20.81 -9.99 -26.78
C TYR A 342 20.77 -11.08 -27.85
N ASP A 343 19.57 -11.57 -28.19
CA ASP A 343 19.37 -12.58 -29.25
C ASP A 343 19.77 -12.03 -30.64
N GLU A 344 19.69 -10.71 -30.82
CA GLU A 344 19.98 -10.03 -32.09
C GLU A 344 21.47 -9.74 -32.30
N PHE A 345 22.33 -10.00 -31.32
CA PHE A 345 23.75 -9.68 -31.45
C PHE A 345 24.46 -10.60 -32.43
N ASP A 346 24.93 -10.02 -33.54
CA ASP A 346 25.68 -10.72 -34.57
C ASP A 346 27.19 -10.49 -34.37
N PRO A 347 27.98 -11.53 -34.01
CA PRO A 347 29.41 -11.40 -33.84
C PRO A 347 30.17 -11.27 -35.17
N SER A 348 29.52 -11.41 -36.33
CA SER A 348 30.15 -11.27 -37.65
C SER A 348 30.02 -9.86 -38.24
N ASP A 349 29.06 -9.06 -37.76
CA ASP A 349 28.90 -7.66 -38.13
C ASP A 349 29.93 -6.79 -37.39
N ARG A 350 30.85 -6.15 -38.14
CA ARG A 350 31.92 -5.30 -37.58
C ARG A 350 31.41 -4.18 -36.66
N ARG A 351 30.26 -3.59 -36.97
CA ARG A 351 29.68 -2.53 -36.14
C ARG A 351 29.18 -3.11 -34.82
N GLN A 352 28.53 -4.26 -34.86
CA GLN A 352 28.03 -4.94 -33.67
C GLN A 352 29.16 -5.53 -32.82
N GLN A 353 30.22 -6.06 -33.43
CA GLN A 353 31.46 -6.47 -32.75
C GLN A 353 31.97 -5.36 -31.83
N ALA A 354 32.18 -4.17 -32.38
CA ALA A 354 32.61 -3.02 -31.59
C ALA A 354 31.56 -2.64 -30.53
N GLN A 355 30.31 -2.44 -30.93
CA GLN A 355 29.28 -1.86 -30.06
C GLN A 355 28.83 -2.77 -28.91
N HIS A 356 28.74 -4.09 -29.13
CA HIS A 356 28.11 -5.02 -28.18
C HIS A 356 29.09 -5.94 -27.46
N PHE A 357 30.33 -6.06 -27.96
CA PHE A 357 31.29 -7.04 -27.46
C PHE A 357 32.63 -6.43 -27.08
N LEU A 358 33.26 -5.66 -27.98
CA LEU A 358 34.70 -5.42 -27.94
C LEU A 358 35.12 -3.98 -27.58
N THR A 359 34.19 -3.04 -27.46
CA THR A 359 34.51 -1.74 -26.83
C THR A 359 34.90 -1.98 -25.36
N GLU A 360 35.82 -1.17 -24.85
CA GLU A 360 36.30 -1.27 -23.47
C GLU A 360 35.15 -1.29 -22.44
N GLY A 361 35.24 -2.23 -21.49
CA GLY A 361 34.25 -2.42 -20.42
C GLY A 361 32.91 -2.99 -20.88
N ARG A 362 32.61 -3.05 -22.19
CA ARG A 362 31.29 -3.42 -22.69
C ARG A 362 30.89 -4.85 -22.34
N ALA A 363 31.83 -5.80 -22.49
CA ALA A 363 31.56 -7.19 -22.15
C ALA A 363 31.24 -7.37 -20.65
N ASP A 364 31.94 -6.65 -19.79
CA ASP A 364 31.73 -6.73 -18.35
C ASP A 364 30.41 -6.07 -17.94
N GLU A 365 30.02 -4.95 -18.58
CA GLU A 365 28.71 -4.32 -18.41
C GLU A 365 27.58 -5.29 -18.79
N VAL A 366 27.68 -5.97 -19.94
CA VAL A 366 26.68 -6.94 -20.38
C VAL A 366 26.60 -8.14 -19.43
N ARG A 367 27.75 -8.68 -19.01
CA ARG A 367 27.81 -9.78 -18.02
C ARG A 367 27.17 -9.39 -16.71
N GLN A 368 27.48 -8.22 -16.16
CA GLN A 368 26.87 -7.73 -14.92
C GLN A 368 25.37 -7.56 -15.07
N THR A 369 24.93 -7.01 -16.20
CA THR A 369 23.51 -6.83 -16.51
C THR A 369 22.78 -8.17 -16.56
N LEU A 370 23.29 -9.17 -17.30
CA LEU A 370 22.70 -10.50 -17.38
C LEU A 370 22.74 -11.23 -16.04
N ALA A 371 23.81 -11.10 -15.26
CA ALA A 371 23.91 -11.65 -13.91
C ALA A 371 22.86 -11.05 -12.96
N GLY A 372 22.60 -9.74 -13.07
CA GLY A 372 21.53 -9.06 -12.33
C GLY A 372 20.14 -9.60 -12.69
N LYS A 373 19.84 -9.77 -13.98
CA LYS A 373 18.59 -10.38 -14.47
C LYS A 373 18.41 -11.80 -13.93
N ARG A 374 19.47 -12.60 -14.03
CA ARG A 374 19.49 -13.98 -13.51
C ARG A 374 19.19 -14.03 -12.02
N LEU A 375 19.82 -13.16 -11.22
CA LEU A 375 19.59 -13.08 -9.78
C LEU A 375 18.13 -12.69 -9.46
N LEU A 376 17.58 -11.68 -10.15
CA LEU A 376 16.19 -11.28 -9.98
C LEU A 376 15.22 -12.44 -10.23
N VAL A 377 15.36 -13.12 -11.37
CA VAL A 377 14.47 -14.22 -11.74
C VAL A 377 14.64 -15.43 -10.82
N SER A 378 15.88 -15.72 -10.39
CA SER A 378 16.15 -16.78 -9.40
C SER A 378 15.47 -16.50 -8.05
N GLU A 379 15.61 -15.28 -7.51
CA GLU A 379 14.93 -14.88 -6.28
C GLU A 379 13.41 -14.92 -6.45
N ALA A 380 12.91 -14.52 -7.62
CA ALA A 380 11.49 -14.58 -7.95
C ALA A 380 10.96 -16.01 -8.02
N ALA A 381 11.73 -16.97 -8.55
CA ALA A 381 11.34 -18.37 -8.59
C ALA A 381 11.24 -18.96 -7.16
N GLU A 382 12.23 -18.72 -6.31
CA GLU A 382 12.18 -19.17 -4.91
C GLU A 382 11.04 -18.49 -4.12
N TYR A 383 10.76 -17.20 -4.39
CA TYR A 383 9.59 -16.51 -3.86
C TYR A 383 8.27 -17.20 -4.25
N ALA A 384 8.08 -17.49 -5.53
CA ALA A 384 6.89 -18.16 -6.05
C ALA A 384 6.73 -19.57 -5.45
N LYS A 385 7.82 -20.31 -5.33
CA LYS A 385 7.86 -21.65 -4.70
C LYS A 385 7.40 -21.62 -3.24
N LEU A 386 7.90 -20.67 -2.45
CA LEU A 386 7.55 -20.56 -1.03
C LEU A 386 6.06 -20.23 -0.83
N LEU A 387 5.50 -19.40 -1.71
CA LEU A 387 4.08 -19.06 -1.68
C LEU A 387 3.18 -20.06 -2.43
N LYS A 388 3.76 -21.07 -3.10
CA LYS A 388 3.06 -22.00 -3.99
C LYS A 388 2.26 -21.30 -5.09
N HIS A 389 2.83 -20.24 -5.65
CA HIS A 389 2.25 -19.52 -6.77
C HIS A 389 2.35 -20.36 -8.05
N ASP A 390 1.36 -20.27 -8.93
CA ASP A 390 1.31 -20.94 -10.23
C ASP A 390 2.42 -20.49 -11.21
N THR A 391 3.01 -19.31 -10.99
CA THR A 391 4.11 -18.75 -11.80
C THR A 391 5.47 -19.38 -11.52
N TYR A 392 5.58 -20.36 -10.62
CA TYR A 392 6.87 -20.98 -10.27
C TYR A 392 7.55 -21.62 -11.49
N GLU A 393 6.84 -22.49 -12.22
CA GLU A 393 7.40 -23.21 -13.38
C GLU A 393 7.79 -22.25 -14.51
N GLU A 394 6.98 -21.21 -14.74
CA GLU A 394 7.30 -20.15 -15.71
C GLU A 394 8.60 -19.42 -15.36
N ARG A 395 8.80 -19.07 -14.08
CA ARG A 395 10.03 -18.41 -13.62
C ARG A 395 11.25 -19.32 -13.72
N VAL A 396 11.09 -20.63 -13.49
CA VAL A 396 12.17 -21.61 -13.70
C VAL A 396 12.54 -21.71 -15.19
N ALA A 397 11.55 -21.75 -16.08
CA ALA A 397 11.79 -21.77 -17.53
C ALA A 397 12.47 -20.47 -18.00
N LEU A 398 12.07 -19.32 -17.45
CA LEU A 398 12.73 -18.04 -17.75
C LEU A 398 14.18 -17.99 -17.25
N LEU A 399 14.46 -18.56 -16.08
CA LEU A 399 15.83 -18.66 -15.56
C LEU A 399 16.71 -19.49 -16.51
N ALA A 400 16.21 -20.61 -17.03
CA ALA A 400 16.91 -21.41 -18.03
C ALA A 400 17.16 -20.62 -19.33
N ARG A 401 16.16 -19.86 -19.80
CA ARG A 401 16.33 -18.95 -20.96
C ARG A 401 17.43 -17.91 -20.74
N ILE A 402 17.52 -17.34 -19.54
CA ILE A 402 18.59 -16.38 -19.19
C ILE A 402 19.97 -17.07 -19.25
N ASP A 403 20.07 -18.28 -18.70
CA ASP A 403 21.32 -19.06 -18.75
C ASP A 403 21.73 -19.37 -20.21
N ASP A 404 20.78 -19.68 -21.09
CA ASP A 404 21.02 -19.85 -22.53
C ASP A 404 21.46 -18.56 -23.23
N VAL A 405 20.90 -17.41 -22.85
CA VAL A 405 21.33 -16.08 -23.37
C VAL A 405 22.75 -15.77 -22.91
N ILE A 406 23.09 -16.03 -21.65
CA ILE A 406 24.46 -15.84 -21.13
C ILE A 406 25.45 -16.71 -21.91
N GLY A 407 25.14 -17.99 -22.10
CA GLY A 407 25.98 -18.90 -22.88
C GLY A 407 26.21 -18.41 -24.32
N ARG A 408 25.13 -18.03 -25.02
CA ARG A 408 25.22 -17.49 -26.38
C ARG A 408 25.99 -16.18 -26.46
N TYR A 409 25.84 -15.29 -25.47
CA TYR A 409 26.60 -14.05 -25.42
C TYR A 409 28.10 -14.33 -25.33
N GLU A 410 28.54 -15.23 -24.47
CA GLU A 410 29.96 -15.59 -24.33
C GLU A 410 30.52 -16.28 -25.59
N GLU A 411 29.74 -17.15 -26.23
CA GLU A 411 30.11 -17.74 -27.52
C GLU A 411 30.28 -16.65 -28.59
N ASN A 412 29.35 -15.70 -28.67
CA ASN A 412 29.41 -14.60 -29.62
C ASN A 412 30.55 -13.63 -29.32
N TYR A 413 30.83 -13.31 -28.05
CA TYR A 413 31.99 -12.52 -27.65
C TYR A 413 33.29 -13.18 -28.12
N ASN A 414 33.45 -14.49 -27.90
CA ASN A 414 34.63 -15.22 -28.35
C ASN A 414 34.76 -15.25 -29.88
N LYS A 415 33.65 -15.46 -30.61
CA LYS A 415 33.63 -15.37 -32.08
C LYS A 415 34.01 -13.96 -32.56
N ALA A 416 33.48 -12.90 -31.94
CA ALA A 416 33.80 -11.53 -32.27
C ALA A 416 35.31 -11.26 -32.10
N ARG A 417 35.91 -11.68 -30.97
CA ARG A 417 37.36 -11.58 -30.75
C ARG A 417 38.17 -12.30 -31.81
N GLN A 418 37.76 -13.52 -32.17
CA GLN A 418 38.43 -14.32 -33.21
C GLN A 418 38.33 -13.70 -34.61
N LEU A 419 37.33 -12.85 -34.88
CA LEU A 419 37.10 -12.21 -36.17
C LEU A 419 37.73 -10.82 -36.29
N VAL A 420 38.03 -10.14 -35.18
CA VAL A 420 38.68 -8.83 -35.23
C VAL A 420 40.10 -8.93 -35.76
N ARG A 421 40.40 -8.08 -36.73
CA ARG A 421 41.71 -7.95 -37.39
C ARG A 421 42.11 -6.48 -37.40
N MET A 422 43.41 -6.24 -37.57
CA MET A 422 43.89 -4.91 -37.92
C MET A 422 43.25 -4.48 -39.25
N PRO A 423 42.92 -3.19 -39.44
CA PRO A 423 42.45 -2.70 -40.72
C PRO A 423 43.48 -2.97 -41.82
N LYS A 424 43.00 -3.25 -43.03
CA LYS A 424 43.89 -3.41 -44.18
C LYS A 424 44.68 -2.12 -44.43
N SER A 425 45.97 -2.26 -44.73
CA SER A 425 46.81 -1.15 -45.19
C SER A 425 46.25 -0.55 -46.48
N ALA A 426 46.06 0.77 -46.47
CA ALA A 426 45.73 1.53 -47.67
C ALA A 426 46.99 1.89 -48.46
N THR A 427 48.15 1.97 -47.79
CA THR A 427 49.45 2.28 -48.40
C THR A 427 50.58 1.78 -47.51
N ASP A 428 51.63 1.24 -48.14
CA ASP A 428 52.85 0.76 -47.46
C ASP A 428 54.01 1.76 -47.64
N ASP A 429 53.69 3.03 -47.87
CA ASP A 429 54.67 4.10 -48.01
C ASP A 429 55.47 4.29 -46.70
N PRO A 430 56.79 3.98 -46.69
CA PRO A 430 57.59 4.05 -45.47
C PRO A 430 57.67 5.46 -44.89
N GLU A 431 57.57 6.51 -45.72
CA GLU A 431 57.61 7.89 -45.25
C GLU A 431 56.37 8.22 -44.43
N LEU A 432 55.18 7.76 -44.85
CA LEU A 432 53.95 7.97 -44.09
C LEU A 432 53.94 7.17 -42.78
N VAL A 433 54.52 5.98 -42.77
CA VAL A 433 54.68 5.17 -41.56
C VAL A 433 55.62 5.86 -40.56
N GLU A 434 56.76 6.36 -41.02
CA GLU A 434 57.73 7.10 -40.20
C GLU A 434 57.11 8.37 -39.61
N ILE A 435 56.44 9.18 -40.44
CA ILE A 435 55.71 10.37 -40.00
C ILE A 435 54.67 10.01 -38.93
N ALA A 436 53.92 8.93 -39.14
CA ALA A 436 52.90 8.51 -38.19
C ALA A 436 53.51 8.11 -36.85
N MET A 437 54.59 7.34 -36.85
CA MET A 437 55.30 6.91 -35.65
C MET A 437 55.85 8.11 -34.87
N ASP A 438 56.55 9.02 -35.56
CA ASP A 438 57.10 10.25 -34.96
C ASP A 438 56.00 11.13 -34.36
N THR A 439 54.88 11.26 -35.07
CA THR A 439 53.75 12.09 -34.61
C THR A 439 53.09 11.48 -33.37
N LEU A 440 52.90 10.15 -33.34
CA LEU A 440 52.29 9.45 -32.21
C LEU A 440 53.20 9.42 -30.97
N GLN A 441 54.52 9.38 -31.15
CA GLN A 441 55.49 9.37 -30.06
C GLN A 441 55.91 10.77 -29.58
N SER A 442 55.40 11.83 -30.22
CA SER A 442 55.72 13.20 -29.84
C SER A 442 55.26 13.52 -28.40
N PRO A 443 56.11 14.15 -27.56
CA PRO A 443 55.75 14.53 -26.20
C PRO A 443 54.70 15.67 -26.15
N ASP A 444 54.38 16.29 -27.29
CA ASP A 444 53.34 17.30 -27.40
C ASP A 444 51.92 16.73 -27.24
N TYR A 445 51.76 15.39 -27.28
CA TYR A 445 50.48 14.68 -27.14
C TYR A 445 50.48 13.75 -25.93
N ASP A 446 49.28 13.36 -25.47
CA ASP A 446 49.13 12.30 -24.47
C ASP A 446 49.91 11.08 -24.94
N TYR A 447 50.87 10.63 -24.12
CA TYR A 447 51.79 9.56 -24.46
C TYR A 447 51.04 8.34 -25.00
N VAL A 448 51.22 8.08 -26.30
CA VAL A 448 50.81 6.85 -26.95
C VAL A 448 51.78 5.77 -26.47
N GLY A 449 51.24 4.73 -25.82
CA GLY A 449 52.03 3.67 -25.19
C GLY A 449 52.84 2.84 -26.19
N GLU A 450 53.19 1.61 -25.80
CA GLU A 450 53.84 0.68 -26.73
C GLU A 450 52.93 0.39 -27.93
N ILE A 451 53.37 0.71 -29.15
CA ILE A 451 52.67 0.37 -30.39
C ILE A 451 53.19 -0.98 -30.88
N LYS A 452 52.35 -2.02 -30.83
CA LYS A 452 52.69 -3.36 -31.33
C LYS A 452 52.73 -3.43 -32.85
N ARG A 453 51.72 -2.83 -33.50
CA ARG A 453 51.62 -2.73 -34.97
C ARG A 453 50.99 -1.40 -35.35
N LEU A 454 51.48 -0.79 -36.41
CA LEU A 454 50.93 0.42 -37.03
C LEU A 454 50.58 0.13 -38.49
N VAL A 455 49.39 0.55 -38.90
CA VAL A 455 48.93 0.44 -40.29
C VAL A 455 48.36 1.78 -40.75
N VAL A 456 48.77 2.27 -41.92
CA VAL A 456 48.14 3.42 -42.56
C VAL A 456 46.85 2.94 -43.24
N ASN A 457 45.71 3.15 -42.58
CA ASN A 457 44.43 2.54 -42.99
C ASN A 457 43.61 3.42 -43.96
N THR A 458 44.11 4.60 -44.32
CA THR A 458 43.51 5.47 -45.35
C THR A 458 44.60 6.16 -46.17
N GLU A 459 44.32 6.44 -47.45
CA GLU A 459 45.24 7.19 -48.30
C GLU A 459 45.41 8.65 -47.82
N LYS A 460 46.58 9.24 -48.09
CA LYS A 460 46.82 10.67 -47.89
C LYS A 460 45.97 11.49 -48.84
N VAL A 461 45.16 12.37 -48.28
CA VAL A 461 44.30 13.28 -49.06
C VAL A 461 44.56 14.73 -48.70
N HIS A 462 44.62 15.57 -49.72
CA HIS A 462 44.66 17.02 -49.57
C HIS A 462 43.25 17.56 -49.38
N ARG A 463 43.07 18.52 -48.46
CA ARG A 463 41.78 19.11 -48.12
C ARG A 463 41.90 20.62 -48.01
N THR A 464 40.84 21.31 -48.41
CA THR A 464 40.70 22.74 -48.26
C THR A 464 39.37 23.07 -47.58
N LYS A 465 39.33 24.09 -46.73
CA LYS A 465 38.12 24.59 -46.07
C LYS A 465 38.24 26.07 -45.81
N SER A 466 37.16 26.81 -46.07
CA SER A 466 37.04 28.21 -45.66
C SER A 466 36.08 28.32 -44.48
N THR A 467 36.45 29.11 -43.47
CA THR A 467 35.58 29.43 -42.33
C THR A 467 35.65 30.92 -42.06
N SER A 468 34.51 31.56 -41.87
CA SER A 468 34.44 32.97 -41.47
C SER A 468 34.13 33.10 -39.99
N GLU A 469 34.81 34.03 -39.33
CA GLU A 469 34.48 34.52 -38.00
C GLU A 469 33.97 35.95 -38.13
N THR A 470 32.77 36.21 -37.62
CA THR A 470 32.16 37.55 -37.63
C THR A 470 32.29 38.16 -36.25
N GLN A 471 33.11 39.19 -36.13
CA GLN A 471 33.16 40.03 -34.95
C GLN A 471 32.18 41.19 -35.15
N ILE A 472 31.21 41.33 -34.24
CA ILE A 472 30.24 42.43 -34.28
C ILE A 472 30.82 43.57 -33.46
N ASP A 473 31.09 44.69 -34.12
CA ASP A 473 31.76 45.85 -33.52
C ASP A 473 30.74 46.91 -33.05
N ASP A 474 29.54 46.96 -33.65
CA ASP A 474 28.47 47.88 -33.26
C ASP A 474 27.07 47.28 -33.49
N VAL A 475 26.14 47.59 -32.59
CA VAL A 475 24.74 47.16 -32.65
C VAL A 475 23.84 48.38 -32.47
N ASP A 476 23.31 48.89 -33.59
CA ASP A 476 22.37 50.00 -33.59
C ASP A 476 20.93 49.47 -33.57
N VAL A 477 20.12 49.97 -32.64
CA VAL A 477 18.70 49.64 -32.53
C VAL A 477 17.89 50.90 -32.80
N SER A 478 17.32 50.97 -34.00
CA SER A 478 16.47 52.11 -34.36
C SER A 478 15.20 52.16 -33.51
N SER A 479 14.62 53.35 -33.37
CA SER A 479 13.34 53.59 -32.68
C SER A 479 12.13 52.85 -33.28
N SER A 480 12.30 52.24 -34.47
CA SER A 480 11.32 51.36 -35.12
C SER A 480 11.46 49.88 -34.75
N GLY A 481 12.44 49.52 -33.91
CA GLY A 481 12.74 48.13 -33.52
C GLY A 481 13.63 47.37 -34.50
N LYS A 482 14.12 48.00 -35.58
CA LYS A 482 15.09 47.40 -36.49
C LYS A 482 16.49 47.44 -35.87
N ILE A 483 17.10 46.26 -35.73
CA ILE A 483 18.48 46.07 -35.26
C ILE A 483 19.40 45.99 -36.49
N THR A 484 20.43 46.83 -36.52
CA THR A 484 21.50 46.80 -37.53
C THR A 484 22.80 46.48 -36.82
N MET A 485 23.40 45.34 -37.16
CA MET A 485 24.71 44.93 -36.65
C MET A 485 25.76 45.27 -37.70
N SER A 486 26.84 45.93 -37.29
CA SER A 486 28.01 46.17 -38.14
C SER A 486 29.25 45.59 -37.48
N GLY A 487 30.18 45.09 -38.29
CA GLY A 487 31.32 44.35 -37.77
C GLY A 487 32.26 43.88 -38.85
N THR A 488 33.32 43.21 -38.43
CA THR A 488 34.38 42.67 -39.27
C THR A 488 34.18 41.17 -39.47
N GLU A 489 34.05 40.72 -40.71
CA GLU A 489 34.10 39.29 -41.05
C GLU A 489 35.53 38.93 -41.47
N THR A 490 36.18 38.08 -40.69
CA THR A 490 37.50 37.53 -41.03
C THR A 490 37.32 36.12 -41.57
N THR A 491 37.63 35.92 -42.85
CA THR A 491 37.61 34.60 -43.48
C THR A 491 38.99 33.97 -43.44
N TYR A 492 39.08 32.79 -42.82
CA TYR A 492 40.27 31.95 -42.79
C TYR A 492 40.16 30.87 -43.87
N PHE A 493 41.26 30.64 -44.58
CA PHE A 493 41.42 29.54 -45.53
C PHE A 493 42.37 28.53 -44.92
N TYR A 494 41.90 27.30 -44.76
CA TYR A 494 42.67 26.17 -44.28
C TYR A 494 42.96 25.24 -45.45
N GLU A 495 44.22 24.87 -45.57
CA GLU A 495 44.69 23.83 -46.47
C GLU A 495 45.52 22.86 -45.66
N TRP A 496 45.26 21.57 -45.80
CA TRP A 496 45.99 20.54 -45.07
C TRP A 496 45.99 19.20 -45.79
N ASP A 497 47.04 18.43 -45.56
CA ASP A 497 47.07 17.02 -45.87
C ASP A 497 46.58 16.22 -44.66
N GLN A 498 45.85 15.13 -44.90
CA GLN A 498 45.42 14.23 -43.83
C GLN A 498 45.43 12.77 -44.26
N TYR A 499 45.69 11.90 -43.29
CA TYR A 499 45.43 10.47 -43.37
C TYR A 499 45.13 9.93 -41.96
N GLN A 500 44.68 8.69 -41.89
CA GLN A 500 44.41 7.96 -40.67
C GLN A 500 45.35 6.76 -40.56
N VAL A 501 45.75 6.48 -39.32
CA VAL A 501 46.48 5.28 -38.94
C VAL A 501 45.71 4.50 -37.90
N ALA A 502 45.86 3.18 -37.95
CA ALA A 502 45.38 2.26 -36.95
C ALA A 502 46.57 1.64 -36.20
N THR A 503 46.55 1.67 -34.88
CA THR A 503 47.60 1.11 -34.02
C THR A 503 47.02 0.07 -33.07
N ALA A 504 47.75 -1.02 -32.85
CA ALA A 504 47.44 -1.98 -31.79
C ALA A 504 48.27 -1.65 -30.54
N GLU A 505 47.61 -1.36 -29.43
CA GLU A 505 48.24 -0.84 -28.21
C GLU A 505 47.71 -1.56 -26.96
N PRO A 506 48.55 -1.78 -25.94
CA PRO A 506 48.13 -2.38 -24.68
C PRO A 506 47.39 -1.37 -23.79
N VAL A 507 46.26 -1.81 -23.23
CA VAL A 507 45.49 -1.12 -22.19
C VAL A 507 45.24 -2.12 -21.07
N GLY A 508 46.06 -2.04 -20.01
CA GLY A 508 46.11 -3.08 -18.98
C GLY A 508 46.61 -4.41 -19.56
N ASP A 509 45.84 -5.48 -19.36
CA ASP A 509 46.17 -6.84 -19.84
C ASP A 509 45.60 -7.16 -21.24
N LYS A 510 45.04 -6.16 -21.93
CA LYS A 510 44.36 -6.33 -23.22
C LYS A 510 44.96 -5.43 -24.29
N PHE A 511 44.75 -5.74 -25.55
CA PHE A 511 45.10 -4.89 -26.68
C PHE A 511 43.86 -4.29 -27.33
N TYR A 512 43.95 -3.05 -27.75
CA TYR A 512 42.89 -2.34 -28.48
C TYR A 512 43.43 -1.71 -29.76
N ILE A 513 42.55 -1.57 -30.76
CA ILE A 513 42.86 -0.84 -31.98
C ILE A 513 42.55 0.64 -31.77
N PHE A 514 43.53 1.52 -31.88
CA PHE A 514 43.33 2.97 -31.87
C PHE A 514 43.37 3.52 -33.28
N TYR A 515 42.42 4.39 -33.61
CA TYR A 515 42.34 5.09 -34.90
C TYR A 515 42.72 6.55 -34.71
N SER A 516 43.85 6.96 -35.27
CA SER A 516 44.38 8.33 -35.15
C SER A 516 44.37 9.04 -36.49
N THR A 517 43.71 10.19 -36.59
CA THR A 517 43.71 11.04 -37.79
C THR A 517 44.82 12.07 -37.69
N LEU A 518 45.80 11.98 -38.58
CA LEU A 518 46.94 12.88 -38.66
C LEU A 518 46.68 13.98 -39.68
N LYS A 519 47.04 15.23 -39.36
CA LYS A 519 46.90 16.39 -40.24
C LYS A 519 48.18 17.20 -40.30
N ASN A 520 48.50 17.74 -41.47
CA ASN A 520 49.56 18.73 -41.65
C ASN A 520 49.01 19.94 -42.39
N TYR A 521 48.92 21.07 -41.70
CA TYR A 521 48.36 22.31 -42.25
C TYR A 521 49.43 23.09 -43.03
N SER A 522 49.16 23.40 -44.29
CA SER A 522 49.95 24.31 -45.12
C SER A 522 49.46 25.76 -45.01
N SER A 523 48.18 25.96 -44.67
CA SER A 523 47.60 27.27 -44.35
C SER A 523 46.48 27.17 -43.31
N GLY A 524 46.24 28.25 -42.58
CA GLY A 524 45.21 28.33 -41.54
C GLY A 524 45.22 29.66 -40.79
N ALA A 525 44.45 29.74 -39.71
CA ALA A 525 44.45 30.88 -38.79
C ALA A 525 45.78 31.01 -38.02
N SER A 526 45.99 32.13 -37.33
CA SER A 526 47.23 32.47 -36.62
C SER A 526 47.68 31.47 -35.55
N ASN A 527 46.75 30.70 -34.98
CA ASN A 527 47.00 29.65 -33.99
C ASN A 527 47.11 28.24 -34.59
N THR A 528 47.00 28.09 -35.92
CA THR A 528 47.07 26.79 -36.58
C THR A 528 48.52 26.29 -36.56
N PRO A 529 48.78 25.05 -36.15
CA PRO A 529 50.12 24.47 -36.22
C PRO A 529 50.48 24.17 -37.69
N LEU A 530 51.20 25.10 -38.32
CA LEU A 530 51.61 24.99 -39.71
C LEU A 530 52.87 24.13 -39.88
N ASN A 531 52.97 23.45 -41.02
CA ASN A 531 54.14 22.68 -41.47
C ASN A 531 54.60 21.59 -40.49
N LYS A 532 53.70 21.07 -39.66
CA LYS A 532 53.94 19.92 -38.79
C LYS A 532 52.74 18.99 -38.77
N TRP A 533 53.01 17.69 -38.65
CA TRP A 533 51.97 16.68 -38.46
C TRP A 533 51.46 16.73 -37.03
N ILE A 534 50.13 16.69 -36.89
CA ILE A 534 49.45 16.70 -35.61
C ILE A 534 48.42 15.59 -35.52
N ILE A 535 48.17 15.09 -34.30
CA ILE A 535 47.02 14.24 -34.03
C ILE A 535 45.78 15.15 -33.93
N SER A 536 44.89 15.04 -34.91
CA SER A 536 43.66 15.85 -34.97
C SER A 536 42.46 15.18 -34.31
N ASN A 537 42.47 13.84 -34.25
CA ASN A 537 41.44 13.03 -33.61
C ASN A 537 42.05 11.66 -33.28
N ARG A 538 41.62 11.06 -32.18
CA ARG A 538 42.04 9.73 -31.76
C ARG A 538 40.86 9.01 -31.10
N ILE A 539 40.52 7.83 -31.60
CA ILE A 539 39.37 7.04 -31.14
C ILE A 539 39.86 5.63 -30.80
N GLN A 540 39.51 5.15 -29.61
CA GLN A 540 39.69 3.76 -29.23
C GLN A 540 38.61 2.89 -29.86
N GLY A 541 39.02 1.84 -30.55
CA GLY A 541 38.18 0.87 -31.21
C GLY A 541 38.03 -0.43 -30.42
N SER A 542 37.94 -1.54 -31.15
CA SER A 542 37.71 -2.86 -30.59
C SER A 542 38.94 -3.45 -29.88
N GLU A 543 38.69 -4.23 -28.83
CA GLU A 543 39.63 -5.20 -28.28
C GLU A 543 40.08 -6.16 -29.41
N ILE A 544 41.38 -6.38 -29.52
CA ILE A 544 41.99 -7.30 -30.47
C ILE A 544 42.86 -8.33 -29.72
N PRO A 545 42.70 -9.65 -29.96
CA PRO A 545 43.64 -10.64 -29.45
C PRO A 545 45.05 -10.42 -30.00
N GLU A 546 46.08 -10.63 -29.18
CA GLU A 546 47.48 -10.44 -29.59
C GLU A 546 47.85 -11.27 -30.83
N GLU A 547 47.37 -12.52 -30.91
CA GLU A 547 47.52 -13.42 -32.05
C GLU A 547 46.92 -12.90 -33.37
N ASN A 548 45.96 -11.97 -33.29
CA ASN A 548 45.31 -11.37 -34.45
C ASN A 548 45.96 -10.05 -34.88
N ILE A 549 46.93 -9.51 -34.11
CA ILE A 549 47.58 -8.23 -34.41
C ILE A 549 48.36 -8.33 -35.73
N GLU A 550 49.07 -9.43 -35.96
CA GLU A 550 49.91 -9.63 -37.17
C GLU A 550 49.15 -10.22 -38.37
N LEU A 551 47.86 -10.53 -38.21
CA LEU A 551 47.03 -11.06 -39.29
C LEU A 551 46.46 -9.91 -40.14
N ASP A 552 46.36 -10.15 -41.44
CA ASP A 552 45.77 -9.22 -42.42
C ASP A 552 44.25 -9.41 -42.59
#